data_AF-F3FKN2-F1
#
_entry.id   AF-F3FKN2-F1
#
_cell.length_a   1.000
_cell.length_b   1.000
_cell.length_c   1.000
_cell.angle_alpha   90.00
_cell.angle_beta   90.00
_cell.angle_gamma   90.00
#
_symmetry.space_group_name_H-M   'P 1'
#
loop_
_entity.id
_entity.type
_entity.pdbx_description
1 polymer ?
#
loop_
_entity_poly.entity_id
_entity_poly.type
_entity_poly.pdbx_seq_one_letter_code
_entity_poly.pdbx_strand_id
1 'polypeptide(L)' 'MDITELLAFSAKQGASDLHLSAGLPPMIRVDGDVRRINLPPLDAKEVKALIYDIMNDKQRQDFEERLETDFSFEVPGV' A
#
# COMPACT_ATOMS: atom_id res chain seq x y z
N MET A 1 -0.26 8.67 -9.06
CA MET A 1 0.26 7.82 -7.98
C MET A 1 -0.76 6.76 -7.72
N ASP A 2 -0.61 5.64 -8.42
CA ASP A 2 -1.32 4.41 -8.08
C ASP A 2 -0.46 3.55 -7.14
N ILE A 3 -1.01 2.42 -6.71
CA ILE A 3 -0.33 1.49 -5.81
C ILE A 3 0.88 0.81 -6.47
N THR A 4 0.84 0.59 -7.78
CA THR A 4 1.92 0.00 -8.56
C THR A 4 3.13 0.93 -8.61
N GLU A 5 2.92 2.24 -8.82
CA GLU A 5 3.95 3.28 -8.78
C GLU A 5 4.60 3.37 -7.39
N LEU A 6 3.82 3.26 -6.31
CA LEU A 6 4.34 3.24 -4.94
C LEU A 6 5.15 1.98 -4.64
N LEU A 7 4.71 0.81 -5.10
CA LEU A 7 5.45 -0.45 -4.94
C LEU A 7 6.75 -0.44 -5.74
N ALA A 8 6.71 0.00 -6.99
CA ALA A 8 7.91 0.15 -7.83
C ALA A 8 8.90 1.15 -7.23
N PHE A 9 8.42 2.27 -6.68
CA PHE A 9 9.25 3.22 -5.94
C PHE A 9 9.88 2.55 -4.71
N SER A 10 9.10 1.81 -3.92
CA SER A 10 9.58 1.11 -2.72
C SER A 10 10.71 0.12 -3.06
N ALA A 11 10.53 -0.68 -4.10
CA ALA A 11 11.54 -1.61 -4.59
C ALA A 11 12.82 -0.88 -5.04
N LYS A 12 12.67 0.21 -5.82
CA LYS A 12 13.80 1.05 -6.26
C LYS A 12 14.58 1.64 -5.08
N GLN A 13 13.90 1.96 -3.98
CA GLN A 13 14.53 2.48 -2.77
C GLN A 13 15.12 1.38 -1.86
N GLY A 14 15.02 0.09 -2.24
CA GLY A 14 15.48 -1.03 -1.42
C GLY A 14 14.65 -1.22 -0.14
N ALA A 15 13.37 -0.82 -0.16
CA ALA A 15 12.50 -0.95 0.99
C ALA A 15 12.03 -2.39 1.21
N SER A 16 11.95 -2.80 2.48
CA SER A 16 11.36 -4.10 2.87
C SER A 16 9.84 -4.04 2.93
N ASP A 17 9.27 -2.89 3.28
CA ASP A 17 7.84 -2.70 3.51
C ASP A 17 7.37 -1.36 2.91
N LEU A 18 6.16 -1.38 2.35
CA LEU A 18 5.36 -0.19 2.05
C LEU A 18 4.20 -0.13 3.06
N HIS A 19 4.09 0.97 3.79
CA HIS A 19 3.05 1.22 4.77
C HIS A 19 2.12 2.34 4.28
N LEU A 20 0.82 2.05 4.23
CA LEU A 20 -0.25 3.01 3.95
C LEU A 20 -1.13 3.15 5.19
N SER A 21 -1.40 4.39 5.60
CA SER A 21 -2.25 4.67 6.76
C SER A 21 -2.97 5.99 6.55
N ALA A 22 -4.29 5.99 6.76
CA ALA A 22 -5.11 7.18 6.56
C ALA A 22 -4.68 8.32 7.49
N GLY A 23 -4.59 9.53 6.94
CA GLY A 23 -4.09 10.73 7.61
C GLY A 23 -2.55 10.87 7.59
N LEU A 24 -1.83 9.93 6.99
CA LEU A 24 -0.37 9.97 6.87
C LEU A 24 0.08 9.87 5.40
N PRO A 25 1.25 10.44 5.06
CA PRO A 25 1.89 10.14 3.78
C PRO A 25 2.22 8.64 3.67
N PRO A 26 2.35 8.09 2.46
CA PRO A 26 2.95 6.77 2.26
C PRO A 26 4.30 6.68 2.95
N MET A 27 4.59 5.55 3.58
CA MET A 27 5.85 5.33 4.28
C MET A 27 6.51 4.06 3.78
N ILE A 28 7.84 4.04 3.76
CA ILE A 28 8.62 2.86 3.41
C ILE A 28 9.57 2.52 4.55
N ARG A 29 9.82 1.23 4.75
CA ARG A 29 10.87 0.75 5.66
C ARG A 29 12.14 0.46 4.89
N VAL A 30 13.23 1.16 5.22
CA VAL A 30 14.56 0.93 4.64
C VAL A 30 15.55 0.75 5.78
N ASP A 31 16.33 -0.32 5.77
CA ASP A 31 17.31 -0.65 6.82
C ASP A 31 16.72 -0.65 8.25
N GLY A 32 15.45 -1.06 8.39
CA GLY A 32 14.71 -1.11 9.66
C GLY A 32 13.94 0.17 10.02
N ASP A 33 14.32 1.31 9.44
CA ASP A 33 13.69 2.61 9.72
C ASP A 33 12.47 2.87 8.83
N VAL A 34 11.36 3.28 9.45
CA VAL A 34 10.18 3.76 8.71
C VAL A 34 10.32 5.23 8.38
N ARG A 35 10.26 5.58 7.09
CA ARG A 35 10.41 6.95 6.59
C ARG A 35 9.23 7.33 5.71
N ARG A 36 8.77 8.57 5.84
CA ARG A 36 7.71 9.14 4.99
C ARG A 36 8.26 9.44 3.60
N ILE A 37 7.52 9.03 2.58
CA ILE A 37 7.73 9.49 1.21
C ILE A 37 7.28 10.96 1.15
N ASN A 38 7.99 11.79 0.39
CA ASN A 38 7.66 13.21 0.21
C ASN A 38 6.42 13.40 -0.68
N LEU A 39 5.28 12.94 -0.18
CA LEU A 39 3.95 13.05 -0.79
C LEU A 39 2.97 13.61 0.25
N PRO A 40 1.84 14.17 -0.19
CA PRO A 40 0.77 14.57 0.72
C PRO A 40 0.26 13.39 1.57
N PRO A 41 -0.31 13.67 2.76
CA PRO A 41 -1.06 12.66 3.51
C PRO A 41 -2.23 12.10 2.69
N LEU A 42 -2.43 10.79 2.75
CA LEU A 42 -3.57 10.12 2.11
C LEU A 42 -4.76 10.13 3.06
N ASP A 43 -5.94 10.50 2.59
CA ASP A 43 -7.17 10.35 3.36
C ASP A 43 -7.67 8.89 3.36
N ALA A 44 -8.71 8.62 4.15
CA ALA A 44 -9.27 7.26 4.27
C ALA A 44 -9.86 6.73 2.96
N LYS A 45 -10.38 7.60 2.08
CA LYS A 45 -10.95 7.22 0.78
C LYS A 45 -9.84 6.87 -0.20
N GLU A 46 -8.76 7.65 -0.21
CA GLU A 46 -7.58 7.41 -1.05
C GLU A 46 -6.90 6.09 -0.68
N VAL A 47 -6.67 5.83 0.61
CA VAL A 47 -6.10 4.54 1.06
C VAL A 47 -7.01 3.38 0.67
N LYS A 48 -8.33 3.49 0.90
CA LYS A 48 -9.27 2.44 0.52
C LYS A 48 -9.27 2.18 -0.98
N ALA A 49 -9.24 3.24 -1.81
CA ALA A 49 -9.18 3.10 -3.26
C ALA A 49 -7.92 2.34 -3.71
N LEU A 50 -6.75 2.73 -3.21
CA LEU A 50 -5.47 2.08 -3.54
C LEU A 50 -5.47 0.59 -3.21
N ILE A 51 -6.04 0.20 -2.07
CA ILE A 51 -6.11 -1.20 -1.65
C ILE A 51 -7.17 -1.97 -2.45
N TYR A 52 -8.32 -1.34 -2.76
CA TYR A 52 -9.39 -2.01 -3.49
C TYR A 52 -9.02 -2.28 -4.93
N ASP A 53 -8.18 -1.44 -5.54
CA ASP A 53 -7.69 -1.61 -6.91
C ASP A 53 -6.89 -2.91 -7.10
N ILE A 54 -6.26 -3.44 -6.04
CA ILE A 54 -5.47 -4.68 -6.09
C ILE A 54 -6.18 -5.90 -5.50
N MET A 55 -7.34 -5.70 -4.86
CA MET A 55 -8.16 -6.78 -4.33
C MET A 55 -9.13 -7.32 -5.39
N ASN A 56 -9.31 -8.65 -5.40
CA ASN A 56 -10.43 -9.29 -6.07
C ASN A 56 -11.70 -9.25 -5.19
N ASP A 57 -12.84 -9.62 -5.78
CA ASP A 57 -14.16 -9.53 -5.11
C ASP A 57 -14.22 -10.35 -3.81
N LYS A 58 -13.59 -11.53 -3.77
CA LYS A 58 -13.53 -12.36 -2.57
C LYS A 58 -12.74 -11.67 -1.45
N GLN A 59 -11.58 -11.10 -1.76
CA GLN A 59 -10.74 -10.39 -0.79
C GLN A 59 -11.44 -9.15 -0.25
N ARG A 60 -12.16 -8.40 -1.11
CA ARG A 60 -12.97 -7.25 -0.68
C ARG A 60 -14.08 -7.67 0.28
N GLN A 61 -14.79 -8.76 -0.04
CA GLN A 61 -15.81 -9.30 0.84
C GLN A 61 -15.21 -9.72 2.19
N ASP A 62 -14.13 -10.49 2.17
CA ASP A 62 -13.45 -10.95 3.39
C ASP A 62 -13.01 -9.75 4.25
N PHE A 63 -12.47 -8.69 3.63
CA PHE A 63 -12.06 -7.46 4.31
C PHE A 63 -13.24 -6.70 4.94
N GLU A 64 -14.35 -6.51 4.21
CA GLU A 64 -15.52 -5.79 4.73
C GLU A 64 -16.22 -6.56 5.85
N GLU A 65 -16.25 -7.89 5.80
CA GLU A 65 -16.90 -8.73 6.82
C GLU A 65 -16.04 -8.91 8.07
N ARG A 66 -14.72 -9.07 7.89
CA ARG A 66 -13.79 -9.44 8.99
C ARG A 66 -12.96 -8.26 9.48
N LEU A 67 -13.02 -7.13 8.78
CA LEU A 67 -12.25 -5.91 9.03
C LEU A 67 -10.73 -6.08 8.83
N GLU A 68 -10.30 -7.22 8.30
CA GLU A 68 -8.92 -7.55 7.93
C GLU A 68 -8.91 -8.69 6.88
N THR A 69 -7.86 -8.74 6.06
CA THR A 69 -7.62 -9.86 5.14
C THR A 69 -6.16 -9.87 4.69
N ASP A 70 -5.64 -11.06 4.37
CA ASP A 70 -4.29 -11.26 3.84
C ASP A 70 -4.35 -11.82 2.42
N PHE A 71 -3.50 -11.31 1.54
CA PHE A 71 -3.35 -11.81 0.18
C PHE A 71 -1.99 -11.44 -0.41
N SER A 72 -1.60 -12.13 -1.47
CA SER A 72 -0.44 -11.80 -2.29
C SER A 72 -0.86 -11.01 -3.53
N PHE A 73 -0.02 -10.06 -3.94
CA PHE A 73 -0.18 -9.29 -5.17
C PHE A 73 1.18 -9.21 -5.88
N GLU A 74 1.18 -9.37 -7.20
CA GLU A 74 2.40 -9.32 -8.03
C GLU A 74 2.36 -8.06 -8.90
N VAL A 75 3.48 -7.34 -8.94
CA VAL A 75 3.73 -6.28 -9.92
C VAL A 75 4.73 -6.81 -10.95
N PRO A 76 4.31 -7.13 -12.19
CA PRO A 76 5.21 -7.64 -13.19
C PRO A 76 6.37 -6.67 -13.48
N GLY A 77 7.60 -7.16 -13.37
CA GLY A 77 8.81 -6.40 -13.71
C GLY A 77 9.37 -5.50 -12.59
N VAL A 78 8.85 -5.62 -11.37
CA VAL A 78 9.43 -5.04 -10.15
C VAL A 78 10.22 -6.09 -9.39
#